data_AF-A0A958BW24-F1
#
_entry.id   AF-A0A958BW24-F1
#
_cell.length_a   1.000
_cell.length_b   1.000
_cell.length_c   1.000
_cell.angle_alpha   90.00
_cell.angle_beta   90.00
_cell.angle_gamma   90.00
#
_symmetry.space_group_name_H-M   'P 1'
#
loop_
_entity.id
_entity.type
_entity.pdbx_description
1 polymer ?
#
loop_
_entity_poly.entity_id
_entity_poly.type
_entity_poly.pdbx_seq_one_letter_code
_entity_poly.pdbx_strand_id
1 'polypeptide(L)' 'GESGWQLSHGERSRVFIARALLQQADVMILDESFGALDPENLERALRCTLKWAPTLLVIAHP' A
#
# COMPACT_ATOMS: atom_id res chain seq x y z
N GLY A 1 19.07 -3.66 1.84
CA GLY A 1 20.07 -2.58 1.85
C GLY A 1 19.47 -1.34 2.46
N GLU A 2 20.25 -0.57 3.22
CA GLU A 2 19.79 0.60 4.02
C GLU A 2 19.07 1.68 3.22
N SER A 3 19.22 1.69 1.89
CA SER A 3 18.56 2.62 0.97
C SER A 3 17.27 2.08 0.31
N GLY A 4 16.83 0.85 0.65
CA GLY A 4 15.67 0.20 0.02
C GLY A 4 15.88 -0.26 -1.43
N TRP A 5 17.06 -0.02 -2.01
CA TRP A 5 17.36 -0.33 -3.41
C TRP A 5 17.29 -1.81 -3.78
N GLN A 6 17.52 -2.70 -2.81
CA GLN A 6 17.45 -4.15 -3.01
C GLN A 6 16.02 -4.71 -2.97
N LEU A 7 15.02 -3.89 -2.65
CA LEU A 7 13.62 -4.33 -2.64
C LEU A 7 13.06 -4.33 -4.06
N SER A 8 12.34 -5.39 -4.39
CA SER A 8 11.47 -5.47 -5.57
C SER A 8 10.39 -4.38 -5.53
N HIS A 9 9.77 -4.10 -6.68
CA HIS A 9 8.68 -3.13 -6.75
C HIS A 9 7.51 -3.48 -5.80
N GLY A 10 7.10 -4.75 -5.75
CA GLY A 10 6.05 -5.20 -4.83
C GLY A 10 6.43 -5.05 -3.36
N GLU A 11 7.69 -5.33 -2.99
CA GLU A 11 8.17 -5.12 -1.61
C GLU A 11 8.19 -3.63 -1.24
N ARG A 12 8.63 -2.75 -2.14
CA ARG A 12 8.59 -1.30 -1.92
C ARG A 12 7.16 -0.81 -1.73
N SER A 13 6.21 -1.31 -2.54
CA SER A 13 4.78 -1.01 -2.39
C SER A 13 4.27 -1.40 -1.00
N ARG A 14 4.56 -2.62 -0.52
CA ARG A 14 4.12 -3.08 0.80
C ARG A 14 4.69 -2.22 1.93
N VAL A 15 5.98 -1.86 1.84
CA VAL A 15 6.62 -0.97 2.82
C VAL A 15 5.97 0.42 2.80
N PHE A 16 5.66 0.96 1.61
CA PHE A 16 4.98 2.25 1.47
C PHE A 16 3.57 2.23 2.11
N ILE A 17 2.75 1.22 1.77
CA ILE A 17 1.40 1.06 2.33
C ILE A 17 1.47 0.92 3.85
N ALA A 18 2.39 0.10 4.38
CA ALA A 18 2.57 -0.06 5.82
C ALA A 18 2.94 1.26 6.50
N ARG A 19 3.86 2.04 5.91
CA ARG A 19 4.23 3.36 6.44
C ARG A 19 3.06 4.35 6.41
N ALA A 20 2.23 4.32 5.37
CA ALA A 20 1.04 5.16 5.28
C ALA A 20 0.03 4.82 6.39
N LEU A 21 -0.21 3.52 6.64
CA LEU A 21 -1.10 3.07 7.71
C LEU A 21 -0.63 3.47 9.11
N LEU A 22 0.68 3.44 9.34
CA LEU A 22 1.27 3.87 10.62
C LEU A 22 1.13 5.38 10.89
N GLN A 23 0.84 6.20 9.88
CA GLN A 23 0.59 7.63 10.09
C GLN A 23 -0.78 7.92 10.72
N GLN A 24 -1.71 6.95 10.70
CA GLN A 24 -3.06 7.09 11.27
C GLN A 24 -3.79 8.36 10.80
N ALA A 25 -3.62 8.73 9.53
CA ALA A 25 -4.29 9.89 8.95
C ALA A 25 -5.81 9.69 8.86
N ASP A 26 -6.58 10.75 9.09
CA ASP A 26 -8.06 10.72 8.96
C ASP A 26 -8.52 10.39 7.54
N VAL A 27 -7.71 10.79 6.55
CA VAL A 27 -7.92 10.54 5.12
C VAL A 27 -6.64 10.02 4.50
N MET A 28 -6.73 8.86 3.85
CA MET A 28 -5.64 8.24 3.10
C MET A 28 -5.97 8.24 1.60
N ILE A 29 -5.02 8.72 0.79
CA ILE A 29 -5.11 8.69 -0.67
C ILE A 29 -3.96 7.82 -1.19
N LEU A 30 -4.28 6.78 -1.94
CA LEU A 30 -3.31 5.87 -2.56
C LEU A 30 -3.46 5.90 -4.07
N ASP A 31 -2.42 6.37 -4.77
CA ASP A 31 -2.36 6.43 -6.22
C ASP A 31 -1.49 5.30 -6.75
N GLU A 32 -2.10 4.39 -7.53
CA GLU A 32 -1.47 3.20 -8.15
C GLU A 32 -0.64 2.33 -7.18
N SER A 33 -0.83 2.49 -5.87
CA SER A 33 0.10 1.98 -4.85
C SER A 33 0.04 0.46 -4.67
N PHE A 34 -0.90 -0.21 -5.32
CA PHE A 34 -1.07 -1.66 -5.30
C PHE A 34 -0.68 -2.36 -6.62
N GLY A 35 -0.39 -1.60 -7.69
CA GLY A 35 -0.22 -2.17 -9.05
C GLY A 35 0.98 -3.12 -9.20
N ALA A 36 1.95 -3.06 -8.29
CA ALA A 36 3.13 -3.94 -8.30
C ALA A 36 2.95 -5.23 -7.50
N LEU A 37 1.76 -5.48 -6.91
CA LEU A 37 1.48 -6.67 -6.11
C LEU A 37 0.86 -7.78 -6.97
N ASP A 38 1.26 -9.02 -6.73
CA ASP A 38 0.51 -10.18 -7.23
C ASP A 38 -0.91 -10.24 -6.63
N PRO A 39 -1.85 -10.99 -7.23
CA PRO A 39 -3.25 -11.00 -6.80
C PRO A 39 -3.47 -11.37 -5.33
N GLU A 40 -2.69 -12.30 -4.78
CA GLU A 40 -2.81 -12.71 -3.38
C GLU A 40 -2.36 -11.57 -2.44
N ASN A 41 -1.20 -10.98 -2.73
CA ASN A 41 -0.67 -9.87 -1.94
C ASN A 41 -1.52 -8.60 -2.05
N LEU A 42 -2.10 -8.33 -3.23
CA LEU A 42 -3.06 -7.24 -3.45
C LEU A 42 -4.26 -7.38 -2.52
N GLU A 43 -4.90 -8.54 -2.51
CA GLU A 43 -6.10 -8.79 -1.71
C GLU A 43 -5.82 -8.66 -0.21
N ARG A 44 -4.65 -9.14 0.25
CA ARG A 44 -4.20 -9.00 1.63
C ARG A 44 -3.92 -7.54 2.00
N ALA A 45 -3.22 -6.81 1.14
CA ALA A 45 -2.89 -5.41 1.37
C ALA A 45 -4.17 -4.55 1.41
N LEU A 46 -5.08 -4.72 0.45
CA LEU A 46 -6.34 -3.98 0.39
C LEU A 46 -7.22 -4.24 1.61
N ARG A 47 -7.38 -5.50 2.03
CA ARG A 47 -8.11 -5.84 3.27
C ARG A 47 -7.50 -5.19 4.51
N CYS A 48 -6.17 -5.15 4.58
CA CYS A 48 -5.48 -4.48 5.68
C CYS A 48 -5.75 -2.97 5.65
N THR A 49 -5.60 -2.33 4.49
CA THR A 49 -5.83 -0.89 4.34
C THR A 49 -7.26 -0.50 4.67
N LEU A 50 -8.26 -1.24 4.17
CA LEU A 50 -9.68 -1.00 4.46
C LEU A 50 -10.03 -1.16 5.94
N LYS A 51 -9.32 -2.03 6.66
CA LYS A 51 -9.56 -2.25 8.09
C LYS A 51 -9.00 -1.12 8.96
N TRP A 52 -7.91 -0.49 8.53
CA TRP A 52 -7.14 0.45 9.37
C TRP A 52 -7.29 1.91 8.96
N ALA A 53 -7.58 2.21 7.69
CA ALA A 53 -7.78 3.57 7.21
C ALA A 53 -9.23 4.04 7.51
N PRO A 54 -9.43 5.16 8.25
CA PRO A 54 -10.77 5.68 8.54
C PRO A 54 -11.51 6.13 7.28
N THR A 55 -10.80 6.84 6.40
CA THR A 55 -11.29 7.25 5.07
C THR A 55 -10.23 6.90 4.04
N LEU A 56 -10.60 6.21 2.97
CA LEU A 56 -9.67 5.73 1.93
C LEU A 56 -10.16 6.12 0.54
N LEU A 57 -9.31 6.79 -0.23
CA LEU A 57 -9.45 7.02 -1.66
C LEU A 57 -8.34 6.26 -2.39
N VAL A 58 -8.70 5.36 -3.30
CA VAL A 58 -7.74 4.62 -4.12
C VAL A 58 -7.95 4.95 -5.59
N ILE A 59 -6.86 5.27 -6.27
CA ILE A 59 -6.81 5.38 -7.73
C ILE A 59 -6.10 4.13 -8.24
N ALA A 60 -6.76 3.37 -9.10
CA ALA A 60 -6.25 2.13 -9.65
C ALA A 60 -6.46 2.11 -11.17
N HIS A 61 -5.53 1.47 -11.89
CA HIS A 61 -5.69 1.12 -13.29
C HIS A 61 -6.50 -0.19 -13.42
N PRO A 62 -7.35 -0.36 -14.45
CA PRO A 62 -8.08 -1.60 -14.71
C PRO A 62 -7.17 -2.83 -14.89
#